data_AF-A0A3B9V2G5-F1
#
_entry.id   AF-A0A3B9V2G5-F1
#
_cell.length_a   1.000
_cell.length_b   1.000
_cell.length_c   1.000
_cell.angle_alpha   90.00
_cell.angle_beta   90.00
_cell.angle_gamma   90.00
#
_symmetry.space_group_name_H-M   'P 1'
#
loop_
_entity.id
_entity.type
_entity.pdbx_description
1 polymer ?
#
loop_
_entity_poly.entity_id
_entity_poly.type
_entity_poly.pdbx_seq_one_letter_code
_entity_poly.pdbx_strand_id
1 'polypeptide(L)'
;MNDVVAGKTKDLFEALEPEPRLLMGPGPVDVYPAVLRAMSLPMLGQFDPQFTDYMNEVMALYRRIYRTANQWTLLVNGTARAGIEAC
;
A
#
# COMPACT_ATOMS: atom_id res chain seq x y z
N MET A 1 9.34 -25.36 -46.76
CA MET A 1 7.94 -25.44 -47.22
C MET A 1 7.06 -25.27 -45.98
N ASN A 2 6.50 -24.06 -45.84
CA ASN A 2 5.38 -23.61 -44.99
C ASN A 2 5.57 -23.74 -43.46
N ASP A 3 5.85 -22.66 -42.73
CA ASP A 3 4.97 -21.50 -42.45
C ASP A 3 3.55 -21.89 -42.07
N VAL A 4 3.35 -22.14 -40.77
CA VAL A 4 2.07 -21.91 -40.09
C VAL A 4 2.35 -21.09 -38.83
N VAL A 5 2.53 -19.79 -39.05
CA VAL A 5 1.98 -18.69 -38.24
C VAL A 5 1.76 -19.02 -36.75
N ALA A 6 2.84 -19.12 -35.99
CA ALA A 6 2.81 -18.69 -34.59
C ALA A 6 2.71 -17.16 -34.63
N GLY A 7 1.49 -16.66 -34.84
CA GLY A 7 1.21 -15.24 -34.76
C GLY A 7 1.71 -14.76 -33.41
N LYS A 8 2.77 -13.94 -33.41
CA LYS A 8 3.19 -13.15 -32.25
C LYS A 8 1.91 -12.55 -31.67
N THR A 9 1.48 -13.02 -30.51
CA THR A 9 0.61 -12.24 -29.65
C THR A 9 1.35 -10.93 -29.50
N LYS A 10 0.88 -9.89 -30.21
CA LYS A 10 1.36 -8.53 -30.00
C LYS A 10 1.18 -8.31 -28.51
N ASP A 11 2.27 -8.19 -27.75
CA ASP A 11 2.19 -7.87 -26.33
C ASP A 11 1.26 -6.66 -26.22
N LEU A 12 0.08 -6.87 -25.62
CA LEU A 12 -1.00 -5.88 -25.64
C LEU A 12 -0.56 -4.59 -24.94
N PHE A 13 0.41 -4.70 -24.03
CA PHE A 13 0.96 -3.60 -23.25
C PHE A 13 2.46 -3.82 -23.00
N GLU A 14 3.17 -2.71 -22.82
CA GLU A 14 4.57 -2.69 -22.36
C GLU A 14 4.66 -3.06 -20.86
N ALA A 15 5.85 -3.44 -20.41
CA ALA A 15 6.14 -3.66 -19.00
C ALA A 15 5.92 -2.37 -18.19
N LEU A 16 5.48 -2.51 -16.93
CA LEU A 16 5.24 -1.39 -16.01
C LEU A 16 6.58 -0.86 -15.46
N GLU A 17 7.21 0.03 -16.21
CA GLU A 17 8.48 0.67 -15.85
C GLU A 17 8.33 2.20 -15.85
N PRO A 18 7.67 2.78 -14.83
CA PRO A 18 7.53 4.23 -14.75
C PRO A 18 8.86 4.90 -14.41
N GLU A 19 9.18 5.97 -15.14
CA GLU A 19 10.33 6.83 -14.84
C GLU A 19 10.20 7.48 -13.46
N PRO A 20 11.29 7.59 -12.68
CA PRO A 20 11.27 8.27 -11.40
C PRO A 20 10.73 9.71 -11.52
N ARG A 21 9.94 10.11 -10.52
CA ARG A 21 9.43 11.48 -10.36
C ARG A 21 9.77 11.94 -8.96
N LEU A 22 10.09 13.22 -8.83
CA LEU A 22 10.19 13.90 -7.54
C LEU A 22 8.85 14.59 -7.28
N LEU A 23 8.14 14.16 -6.25
CA LEU A 23 6.79 14.66 -5.96
C LEU A 23 6.85 15.85 -4.99
N MET A 24 6.75 17.06 -5.54
CA MET A 24 6.78 18.33 -4.78
C MET A 24 5.38 18.99 -4.61
N GLY A 25 4.32 18.28 -4.99
CA GLY A 25 2.93 18.74 -4.83
C GLY A 25 2.42 18.58 -3.39
N PRO A 26 1.15 18.96 -3.12
CA PRO A 26 0.54 18.83 -1.79
C PRO A 26 0.28 17.37 -1.37
N GLY A 27 0.49 16.41 -2.27
CA GLY A 27 0.26 14.99 -2.05
C GLY A 27 -0.14 14.28 -3.35
N PRO A 28 0.19 12.99 -3.53
CA PRO A 28 1.03 12.16 -2.66
C PRO A 28 2.50 12.63 -2.63
N VAL A 29 3.26 12.14 -1.65
CA VAL A 29 4.70 12.44 -1.49
C VAL A 29 5.52 11.18 -1.76
N ASP A 30 6.82 11.35 -2.01
CA ASP A 30 7.73 10.24 -2.23
C ASP A 30 7.81 9.33 -1.00
N VAL A 31 7.74 8.02 -1.25
CA VAL A 31 7.69 6.99 -0.21
C VAL A 31 9.11 6.64 0.25
N TYR A 32 9.30 6.54 1.56
CA TYR A 32 10.60 6.13 2.11
C TYR A 32 10.97 4.70 1.67
N PRO A 33 12.22 4.40 1.25
CA PRO A 33 12.59 3.11 0.67
C PRO A 33 12.25 1.88 1.51
N ALA A 34 12.25 2.00 2.85
CA ALA A 34 11.88 0.87 3.72
C ALA A 34 10.40 0.49 3.60
N VAL A 35 9.51 1.44 3.33
CA VAL A 35 8.07 1.19 3.14
C VAL A 35 7.83 0.49 1.81
N LEU A 36 8.51 0.91 0.74
CA LEU A 36 8.44 0.24 -0.57
C LEU A 36 8.88 -1.23 -0.46
N ARG A 37 9.97 -1.50 0.27
CA ARG A 37 10.40 -2.88 0.53
C ARG A 37 9.37 -3.68 1.32
N ALA A 38 8.74 -3.07 2.33
CA ALA A 38 7.71 -3.74 3.14
C ALA A 38 6.47 -4.10 2.29
N MET A 39 6.10 -3.27 1.32
CA MET A 39 4.97 -3.54 0.41
C MET A 39 5.21 -4.71 -0.55
N SER A 40 6.47 -5.11 -0.78
CA SER A 40 6.82 -6.27 -1.60
C SER A 40 6.93 -7.58 -0.81
N LEU A 41 6.70 -7.56 0.51
CA LEU A 41 6.77 -8.77 1.34
C LEU A 41 5.57 -9.70 1.06
N PRO A 42 5.70 -11.01 1.36
CA PRO A 42 4.60 -11.96 1.24
C PRO A 42 3.38 -11.53 2.05
N MET A 43 2.19 -11.83 1.52
CA MET A 43 0.92 -11.50 2.16
C MET A 43 0.71 -12.34 3.43
N LEU A 44 0.12 -11.70 4.45
CA LEU A 44 -0.40 -12.36 5.64
C LEU A 44 -1.92 -12.51 5.53
N GLY A 45 -2.46 -13.51 6.22
CA GLY A 45 -3.91 -13.68 6.34
C GLY A 45 -4.54 -12.57 7.19
N GLN A 46 -5.80 -12.23 6.91
CA GLN A 46 -6.52 -11.16 7.62
C GLN A 46 -6.68 -11.38 9.13
N PHE A 47 -6.60 -12.63 9.59
CA PHE A 47 -6.67 -13.03 11.00
C PHE A 47 -5.37 -13.69 11.47
N ASP A 48 -4.29 -13.53 10.72
CA ASP A 48 -2.99 -14.04 11.14
C ASP A 48 -2.56 -13.34 12.44
N PRO A 49 -2.11 -14.08 13.48
CA PRO A 49 -1.67 -13.48 14.74
C PRO A 49 -0.61 -12.40 14.55
N GLN A 50 0.34 -12.61 13.62
CA GLN A 50 1.38 -11.65 13.31
C GLN A 50 0.81 -10.36 12.72
N PHE A 51 -0.22 -10.48 11.86
CA PHE A 51 -0.92 -9.30 11.34
C PHE A 51 -1.65 -8.54 12.44
N THR A 52 -2.32 -9.24 13.36
CA THR A 52 -3.02 -8.59 14.49
C THR A 52 -2.06 -7.89 15.44
N ASP A 53 -0.84 -8.40 15.62
CA ASP A 53 0.20 -7.73 16.41
C ASP A 53 0.64 -6.41 15.76
N TYR A 54 0.88 -6.41 14.43
CA TYR A 54 1.16 -5.18 13.70
C TYR A 54 0.04 -4.15 13.79
N MET A 55 -1.23 -4.59 13.77
CA MET A 55 -2.38 -3.70 13.99
C MET A 55 -2.32 -3.04 15.37
N ASN A 56 -1.99 -3.80 16.43
CA ASN A 56 -1.84 -3.25 17.78
C ASN A 56 -0.70 -2.23 17.88
N GLU A 57 0.43 -2.49 17.22
CA GLU A 57 1.57 -1.57 17.15
C GLU A 57 1.18 -0.26 16.44
N VAL A 58 0.47 -0.35 15.31
CA VAL A 58 -0.03 0.83 14.57
C VAL A 58 -0.97 1.67 15.44
N MET A 59 -1.88 1.04 16.19
CA MET A 59 -2.75 1.75 17.13
C MET A 59 -1.94 2.48 18.21
N ALA A 60 -0.88 1.88 18.74
CA ALA A 60 0.01 2.50 19.72
C ALA A 60 0.76 3.71 19.14
N LEU A 61 1.25 3.59 17.89
CA LEU A 61 1.90 4.71 17.19
C LEU A 61 0.93 5.87 16.95
N TYR A 62 -0.31 5.59 16.53
CA TYR A 62 -1.30 6.66 16.32
C TYR A 62 -1.66 7.39 17.61
N ARG A 63 -1.78 6.70 18.75
CA ARG A 63 -2.00 7.36 20.05
C ARG A 63 -0.88 8.34 20.38
N ARG A 64 0.38 8.00 20.03
CA ARG A 64 1.53 8.90 20.20
C ARG A 64 1.46 10.11 19.27
N ILE A 65 1.07 9.93 18.01
CA ILE A 65 0.95 11.01 17.02
C ILE A 65 -0.17 11.98 17.41
N TYR A 66 -1.35 11.46 17.75
CA TYR A 66 -2.51 12.26 18.15
C TYR A 66 -2.47 12.73 19.60
N ARG A 67 -1.47 12.30 20.39
CA ARG A 67 -1.34 12.64 21.81
C ARG A 67 -2.62 12.31 22.61
N THR A 68 -3.18 11.13 22.37
CA THR A 68 -4.42 10.66 23.00
C THR A 68 -4.21 9.36 23.78
N ALA A 69 -5.02 9.17 24.83
CA ALA A 69 -5.09 7.93 25.60
C ALA A 69 -6.24 7.01 25.14
N ASN A 70 -6.99 7.37 24.09
CA ASN A 70 -8.12 6.57 23.63
C ASN A 70 -7.66 5.19 23.14
N GLN A 71 -8.15 4.13 23.79
CA GLN A 71 -7.88 2.76 23.40
C GLN A 71 -8.32 2.51 21.95
N TRP A 72 -9.46 3.04 21.55
CA TRP A 72 -10.06 2.88 20.23
C TRP A 72 -9.51 3.89 19.21
N THR A 73 -8.18 3.90 19.06
CA THR A 73 -7.50 4.64 17.98
C THR A 73 -7.18 3.67 16.86
N LEU A 74 -8.12 3.49 15.93
CA LEU A 74 -8.13 2.44 14.92
C LEU A 74 -7.77 2.97 13.53
N LEU A 75 -7.30 2.08 12.66
CA LEU A 75 -7.10 2.37 11.23
C LEU A 75 -8.40 2.13 10.46
N VAL A 76 -8.76 3.05 9.57
CA VAL A 76 -9.86 2.91 8.62
C VAL A 76 -9.28 2.52 7.26
N ASN A 77 -9.73 1.39 6.70
CA ASN A 77 -9.27 0.88 5.40
C ASN A 77 -9.84 1.74 4.26
N GLY A 78 -9.18 2.86 3.98
CA GLY A 78 -9.53 3.77 2.90
C GLY A 78 -8.63 5.00 2.88
N THR A 79 -8.92 5.90 1.95
CA THR A 79 -8.26 7.21 1.92
C THR A 79 -8.86 8.14 2.98
N ALA A 80 -8.32 9.37 3.12
CA ALA A 80 -8.79 10.35 4.09
C ALA A 80 -10.32 10.56 4.11
N ARG A 81 -10.99 10.44 2.95
CA ARG A 81 -12.45 10.53 2.85
C ARG A 81 -13.19 9.45 3.66
N ALA A 82 -12.67 8.22 3.69
CA ALA A 82 -13.26 7.15 4.49
C ALA A 82 -13.19 7.45 6.00
N GLY A 83 -12.15 8.17 6.44
CA GLY A 83 -12.05 8.62 7.83
C GLY A 83 -13.10 9.67 8.21
N ILE A 84 -13.52 10.51 7.26
CA ILE A 84 -14.60 11.50 7.48
C ILE A 84 -15.94 10.79 7.64
N GLU A 85 -16.23 9.79 6.80
CA GLU A 85 -17.50 9.03 6.82
C GLU A 85 -17.60 8.02 7.99
N ALA A 86 -16.47 7.70 8.63
CA ALA A 86 -16.45 6.78 9.77
C ALA A 86 -16.82 7.45 11.11
N CYS A 87 -16.86 8.78 11.17
CA CYS A 87 -17.19 9.58 12.36
C CYS A 87 -18.71 9.83 12.45
#